data_AF-T1BBU8-F1
#
_entry.id   AF-T1BBU8-F1
#
_cell.length_a   1.000
_cell.length_b   1.000
_cell.length_c   1.000
_cell.angle_alpha   90.00
_cell.angle_beta   90.00
_cell.angle_gamma   90.00
#
_symmetry.space_group_name_H-M   'P 1'
#
loop_
_entity.id
_entity.type
_entity.pdbx_description
1 polymer ?
#
loop_
_entity_poly.entity_id
_entity_poly.type
_entity_poly.pdbx_seq_one_letter_code
_entity_poly.pdbx_strand_id
1 'polypeptide(L)' 'MRAVLKARSGPGAELATVRDPVPGPGEALLQVVAAGICGTDLHIFDWNPWAAGRV' A
#
# COMPACT_ATOMS: atom_id res chain seq x y z
N MET A 1 5.06 12.75 1.02
CA MET A 1 3.98 12.39 0.08
C MET A 1 2.76 11.78 0.77
N ARG A 2 1.57 11.85 0.15
CA ARG A 2 0.35 11.13 0.60
C ARG A 2 0.44 9.66 0.20
N ALA A 3 -0.01 8.76 1.07
CA ALA A 3 0.00 7.32 0.83
C ALA A 3 -1.21 6.63 1.49
N VAL A 4 -1.67 5.53 0.90
CA VAL A 4 -2.63 4.60 1.50
C VAL A 4 -1.84 3.50 2.20
N LEU A 5 -2.06 3.33 3.51
CA LEU A 5 -1.30 2.43 4.37
C LEU A 5 -2.18 1.35 4.96
N LYS A 6 -1.67 0.11 4.98
CA LYS A 6 -2.15 -0.93 5.89
C LYS A 6 -1.38 -0.76 7.21
N ALA A 7 -1.87 0.11 8.08
CA ALA A 7 -1.16 0.47 9.31
C ALA A 7 -1.19 -0.62 10.41
N ARG A 8 -2.12 -1.56 10.31
CA ARG A 8 -2.30 -2.69 11.25
C ARG A 8 -2.81 -3.92 10.53
N SER A 9 -2.54 -5.09 11.09
CA SER A 9 -3.12 -6.37 10.68
C SER A 9 -4.62 -6.40 10.99
N GLY A 10 -5.45 -5.99 10.03
CA GLY A 10 -6.90 -5.91 10.19
C GLY A 10 -7.59 -5.22 9.01
N PRO A 11 -8.94 -5.19 9.00
CA PRO A 11 -9.71 -4.55 7.94
C PRO A 11 -9.43 -3.04 7.83
N GLY A 12 -9.57 -2.52 6.61
CA GLY A 12 -9.46 -1.11 6.24
C GLY A 12 -8.05 -0.68 5.83
N ALA A 13 -7.91 0.58 5.42
CA ALA A 13 -6.63 1.21 5.15
C ALA A 13 -6.68 2.67 5.59
N GLU A 14 -5.52 3.28 5.81
CA GLU A 14 -5.40 4.63 6.33
C GLU A 14 -4.73 5.54 5.30
N LEU A 15 -5.29 6.73 5.08
CA LEU A 15 -4.63 7.75 4.29
C LEU A 15 -3.71 8.56 5.22
N ALA A 16 -2.41 8.54 4.94
CA ALA A 16 -1.41 9.23 5.75
C ALA A 16 -0.45 10.04 4.89
N THR A 17 0.29 10.94 5.55
CA THR A 17 1.44 11.62 4.94
C THR A 17 2.72 10.97 5.46
N VAL A 18 3.57 10.53 4.54
CA VAL A 18 4.86 9.89 4.82
C VAL A 18 6.00 10.69 4.19
N ARG A 19 7.23 10.40 4.59
CA ARG A 19 8.43 10.98 3.95
C ARG A 19 8.56 10.43 2.53
N ASP A 20 9.12 11.24 1.63
CA ASP A 20 9.40 10.78 0.28
C ASP A 20 10.56 9.76 0.30
N PRO A 21 10.46 8.65 -0.44
CA PRO A 21 11.51 7.64 -0.45
C PRO A 21 12.77 8.12 -1.18
N VAL A 22 13.92 7.60 -0.77
CA VAL A 22 15.23 7.89 -1.39
C VAL A 22 15.69 6.60 -2.07
N PRO A 23 15.87 6.57 -3.40
CA PRO A 23 16.26 5.36 -4.12
C PRO A 23 17.73 5.00 -3.84
N GLY A 24 17.99 3.72 -3.62
CA GLY A 24 19.34 3.16 -3.55
C GLY A 24 19.93 2.84 -4.94
N PRO A 25 21.15 2.26 -4.98
CA PRO A 25 21.77 1.83 -6.24
C PRO A 25 20.90 0.82 -6.99
N GLY A 26 20.57 1.12 -8.25
CA GLY A 26 19.74 0.26 -9.11
C GLY A 26 18.23 0.45 -8.94
N GLU A 27 17.78 1.37 -8.09
CA GLU A 27 16.36 1.68 -7.90
C GLU A 27 15.96 2.96 -8.65
N ALA A 28 14.67 3.10 -8.93
CA ALA A 28 14.09 4.31 -9.53
C ALA A 28 13.02 4.89 -8.61
N LEU A 29 13.03 6.22 -8.44
CA LEU A 29 11.96 6.95 -7.78
C LEU A 29 10.94 7.40 -8.83
N LEU A 30 9.69 6.96 -8.67
CA LEU A 30 8.60 7.30 -9.59
C LEU A 30 7.61 8.27 -8.94
N GLN A 31 7.20 9.29 -9.70
CA GLN A 31 6.06 10.13 -9.34
C GLN A 31 4.77 9.48 -9.84
N VAL A 32 3.99 8.90 -8.92
CA VAL A 32 2.70 8.29 -9.25
C VAL A 32 1.68 9.39 -9.57
N VAL A 33 1.21 9.45 -10.82
CA VAL A 33 0.17 10.39 -11.27
C VAL A 33 -1.23 9.78 -11.23
N ALA A 34 -1.33 8.45 -11.36
CA ALA A 34 -2.58 7.68 -11.27
C ALA A 34 -2.27 6.23 -10.87
N ALA A 35 -3.22 5.58 -10.20
CA ALA A 35 -3.19 4.17 -9.85
C ALA A 35 -4.61 3.58 -9.90
N GLY A 36 -4.73 2.29 -10.18
CA GLY A 36 -6.00 1.55 -10.19
C GLY A 36 -6.11 0.61 -8.99
N ILE A 37 -7.34 0.16 -8.71
CA ILE A 37 -7.64 -0.86 -7.68
C ILE A 37 -8.01 -2.16 -8.40
N CYS A 38 -7.41 -3.28 -7.99
CA CYS A 38 -7.73 -4.62 -8.47
C CYS A 38 -8.32 -5.49 -7.34
N GLY A 39 -8.69 -6.74 -7.67
CA GLY A 39 -9.28 -7.67 -6.68
C GLY A 39 -8.34 -7.99 -5.51
N THR A 40 -7.03 -8.02 -5.72
CA THR A 40 -6.04 -8.25 -4.66
C THR A 40 -6.08 -7.14 -3.61
N ASP A 41 -6.24 -5.88 -4.04
CA ASP A 41 -6.34 -4.74 -3.13
C ASP A 41 -7.56 -4.86 -2.22
N LEU A 42 -8.68 -5.40 -2.74
CA LEU A 42 -9.89 -5.65 -1.96
C LEU A 42 -9.66 -6.74 -0.91
N HIS A 43 -8.96 -7.83 -1.25
CA HIS A 43 -8.60 -8.86 -0.26
C HIS A 43 -7.74 -8.29 0.88
N ILE A 44 -6.78 -7.42 0.55
CA ILE A 44 -5.95 -6.73 1.53
C ILE A 44 -6.80 -5.79 2.38
N PHE A 45 -7.68 -5.01 1.75
CA PHE A 45 -8.55 -4.05 2.44
C PHE A 45 -9.49 -4.77 3.42
N ASP A 46 -10.21 -5.81 2.99
CA ASP A 46 -11.14 -6.57 3.81
C ASP A 46 -10.45 -7.40 4.89
N TRP A 47 -9.15 -7.65 4.73
CA TRP A 47 -8.35 -8.49 5.63
C TRP A 47 -8.92 -9.91 5.76
N ASN A 48 -9.27 -10.50 4.62
CA ASN A 48 -9.83 -11.84 4.58
C ASN A 48 -8.75 -12.92 4.89
N PRO A 49 -9.12 -14.21 5.01
CA PRO A 49 -8.17 -15.27 5.36
C PRO A 49 -6.97 -15.39 4.42
N TRP A 50 -7.13 -15.05 3.13
CA TRP A 50 -6.01 -15.04 2.18
C TRP A 50 -5.01 -13.94 2.53
N ALA A 51 -5.48 -12.72 2.81
CA ALA A 51 -4.62 -11.60 3.16
C ALA A 51 -3.97 -11.80 4.55
N ALA A 52 -4.75 -12.25 5.53
CA ALA A 52 -4.27 -12.49 6.90
C ALA A 52 -3.18 -13.57 6.99
N GLY A 53 -3.07 -14.46 6.01
CA GLY A 53 -2.01 -15.47 5.93
C GLY A 53 -0.80 -15.06 5.08
N ARG A 54 -0.80 -13.89 4.43
CA ARG A 54 0.21 -13.52 3.41
C ARG A 54 0.81 -12.12 3.56
N VAL A 55 0.10 -11.17 4.17
CA VAL A 55 0.51 -9.76 4.34
C VAL A 55 0.95 -9.51 5.78
#